data_AF-C7R8H1-F1
#
_entry.id   AF-C7R8H1-F1
#
_cell.length_a   1.000
_cell.length_b   1.000
_cell.length_c   1.000
_cell.angle_alpha   90.00
_cell.angle_beta   90.00
_cell.angle_gamma   90.00
#
_symmetry.space_group_name_H-M   'P 1'
#
loop_
_entity.id
_entity.type
_entity.pdbx_description
1 polymer ?
#
loop_
_entity_poly.entity_id
_entity_poly.type
_entity_poly.pdbx_seq_one_letter_code
_entity_poly.pdbx_strand_id
1 'polypeptide(L)'
;MVKEKLLKHHQDNFWDWSCVFYEASQVKPLLLKLQDSYQLNVNYVLLALWAEDQGIEMDKVVWKKVIRDGIQPSQAVSGLRHRRRKAKHLGQKAEYQKLLTLELKGEKLVQQQAVKSLLPFWPIVPHSVEPMSNLRFYIETQAQSRIEADEALLEASELGVIVQKLQV
;
A
#
# COMPACT_ATOMS: atom_id res chain seq x y z
N MET A 1 2.22 26.21 5.77
CA MET A 1 1.85 25.93 7.18
C MET A 1 0.60 25.04 7.36
N VAL A 2 -0.63 25.43 6.98
CA VAL A 2 -1.83 24.58 7.21
C VAL A 2 -1.83 23.31 6.33
N LYS A 3 -1.57 23.44 5.02
CA LYS A 3 -1.52 22.29 4.09
C LYS A 3 -0.44 21.26 4.45
N GLU A 4 0.72 21.71 4.96
CA GLU A 4 1.80 20.81 5.36
C GLU A 4 1.45 20.04 6.65
N LYS A 5 0.81 20.69 7.62
CA LYS A 5 0.31 20.02 8.82
C LYS A 5 -0.76 18.97 8.48
N LEU A 6 -1.67 19.30 7.57
CA LEU A 6 -2.70 18.37 7.10
C LEU A 6 -2.09 17.17 6.36
N LEU A 7 -1.17 17.42 5.42
CA LEU A 7 -0.44 16.36 4.73
C LEU A 7 0.27 15.44 5.73
N LYS A 8 0.99 16.02 6.69
CA LYS A 8 1.72 15.27 7.71
C LYS A 8 0.78 14.42 8.57
N HIS A 9 -0.37 14.97 8.95
CA HIS A 9 -1.40 14.24 9.69
C HIS A 9 -1.90 13.01 8.92
N HIS A 10 -2.27 13.16 7.65
CA HIS A 10 -2.72 12.02 6.83
C HIS A 10 -1.62 10.99 6.59
N GLN A 11 -0.37 11.43 6.45
CA GLN A 11 0.77 10.54 6.30
C GLN A 11 1.03 9.69 7.54
N ASP A 12 0.93 10.30 8.73
CA ASP A 12 1.12 9.59 9.99
C ASP A 12 -0.08 8.68 10.29
N ASN A 13 -1.32 9.15 10.04
CA ASN A 13 -2.53 8.35 10.17
C ASN A 13 -2.47 7.09 9.27
N PHE A 14 -2.15 7.24 7.98
CA PHE A 14 -2.02 6.10 7.08
C PHE A 14 -0.95 5.11 7.55
N TRP A 15 0.21 5.61 8.00
CA TRP A 15 1.28 4.76 8.52
C TRP A 15 0.80 3.94 9.72
N ASP A 16 0.21 4.59 10.72
CA ASP A 16 -0.25 3.94 11.95
C ASP A 16 -1.37 2.93 11.66
N TRP A 17 -2.34 3.30 10.82
CA TRP A 17 -3.37 2.39 10.33
C TRP A 17 -2.77 1.17 9.64
N SER A 18 -1.78 1.38 8.77
CA SER A 18 -1.15 0.29 8.02
C SER A 18 -0.39 -0.67 8.94
N CYS A 19 0.23 -0.17 10.01
CA CYS A 19 0.89 -1.02 11.00
C CYS A 19 -0.11 -1.90 11.75
N VAL A 20 -1.20 -1.30 12.25
CA VAL A 20 -2.26 -2.04 12.96
C VAL A 20 -2.90 -3.10 12.06
N PHE A 21 -3.27 -2.72 10.84
CA PHE A 21 -3.89 -3.62 9.88
C PHE A 21 -2.95 -4.78 9.49
N TYR A 22 -1.67 -4.48 9.25
CA TYR A 22 -0.68 -5.50 8.87
C TYR A 22 -0.39 -6.52 9.98
N GLU A 23 -0.53 -6.13 11.26
CA GLU A 23 -0.32 -7.02 12.41
C GLU A 23 -1.44 -8.05 12.61
N ALA A 24 -2.62 -7.84 12.00
CA ALA A 24 -3.69 -8.83 12.02
C ALA A 24 -3.22 -10.15 11.36
N SER A 25 -3.40 -11.27 12.07
CA SER A 25 -2.77 -12.56 11.73
C SER A 25 -3.08 -13.07 10.32
N GLN A 26 -4.23 -12.71 9.77
CA GLN A 26 -4.69 -13.10 8.43
C GLN A 26 -4.18 -12.16 7.32
N VAL A 27 -3.85 -10.91 7.64
CA VAL A 27 -3.55 -9.87 6.65
C VAL A 27 -2.19 -10.10 6.00
N LYS A 28 -1.15 -10.33 6.82
CA LYS A 28 0.22 -10.47 6.32
C LYS A 28 0.37 -11.61 5.29
N PRO A 29 -0.13 -12.84 5.51
CA PRO A 29 -0.08 -13.90 4.51
C PRO A 29 -0.77 -13.51 3.19
N LEU A 30 -1.94 -12.87 3.25
CA LEU A 30 -2.68 -12.42 2.07
C LEU A 30 -1.91 -11.36 1.27
N LEU A 31 -1.37 -10.35 1.94
CA LEU A 31 -0.56 -9.31 1.28
C LEU A 31 0.70 -9.88 0.62
N LEU A 32 1.36 -10.86 1.26
CA LEU A 32 2.50 -11.55 0.67
C LEU A 32 2.10 -12.37 -0.55
N LYS A 33 0.97 -13.07 -0.51
CA LYS A 33 0.42 -13.81 -1.66
C LYS A 33 0.12 -12.87 -2.83
N LEU A 34 -0.57 -11.76 -2.58
CA LEU A 34 -0.88 -10.75 -3.59
C LEU A 34 0.38 -10.16 -4.23
N GLN A 35 1.41 -9.89 -3.42
CA GLN A 35 2.69 -9.40 -3.91
C GLN A 35 3.41 -10.44 -4.76
N ASP A 36 3.49 -11.69 -4.30
CA ASP A 36 4.34 -12.69 -4.92
C ASP A 36 3.68 -13.32 -6.18
N SER A 37 2.35 -13.48 -6.18
CA SER A 37 1.59 -14.05 -7.32
C SER A 37 1.25 -13.02 -8.39
N TYR A 38 0.92 -11.79 -8.01
CA TYR A 38 0.40 -10.75 -8.92
C TYR A 38 1.27 -9.50 -8.97
N GLN A 39 2.45 -9.52 -8.34
CA GLN A 39 3.41 -8.41 -8.35
C GLN A 39 2.85 -7.10 -7.79
N LEU A 40 1.77 -7.16 -7.01
CA LEU A 40 1.14 -5.98 -6.42
C LEU A 40 2.06 -5.36 -5.36
N ASN A 41 2.09 -4.04 -5.32
CA ASN A 41 2.80 -3.31 -4.28
C ASN A 41 1.95 -3.28 -3.01
N VAL A 42 2.42 -3.91 -1.95
CA VAL A 42 1.74 -3.99 -0.65
C VAL A 42 1.34 -2.61 -0.12
N ASN A 43 2.17 -1.57 -0.27
CA ASN A 43 1.81 -0.22 0.18
C ASN A 43 0.61 0.35 -0.58
N TYR A 44 0.43 -0.01 -1.85
CA TYR A 44 -0.68 0.46 -2.66
C TYR A 44 -1.95 -0.34 -2.39
N VAL A 45 -1.83 -1.64 -2.08
CA VAL A 45 -2.96 -2.42 -1.54
C VAL A 45 -3.44 -1.80 -0.23
N LEU A 46 -2.53 -1.50 0.69
CA LEU A 46 -2.86 -0.85 1.97
C LEU A 46 -3.47 0.54 1.77
N LEU A 47 -2.93 1.34 0.83
CA LEU A 47 -3.46 2.66 0.51
C LEU A 47 -4.89 2.58 -0.02
N ALA A 48 -5.20 1.60 -0.88
CA ALA A 48 -6.53 1.43 -1.44
C ALA A 48 -7.58 1.21 -0.35
N LEU A 49 -7.27 0.30 0.58
CA LEU A 49 -8.13 -0.07 1.70
C LEU A 49 -8.29 1.08 2.70
N TRP A 50 -7.19 1.73 3.07
CA TRP A 50 -7.24 2.90 3.95
C TRP A 50 -8.00 4.06 3.32
N ALA A 51 -7.74 4.40 2.06
CA ALA A 51 -8.42 5.49 1.38
C ALA A 51 -9.93 5.27 1.33
N GLU A 52 -10.36 4.03 1.09
CA GLU A 52 -11.77 3.65 1.09
C GLU A 52 -12.41 3.82 2.48
N ASP A 53 -11.73 3.38 3.54
CA ASP A 53 -12.16 3.57 4.93
C ASP A 53 -12.25 5.05 5.32
N GLN A 54 -11.41 5.91 4.72
CA GLN A 54 -11.47 7.36 4.87
C GLN A 54 -12.51 8.04 3.94
N GLY A 55 -13.25 7.30 3.13
CA GLY A 55 -14.26 7.82 2.19
C GLY A 55 -13.66 8.53 0.97
N ILE A 56 -12.46 8.14 0.54
CA ILE A 56 -11.72 8.71 -0.59
C ILE A 56 -11.77 7.73 -1.76
N GLU A 57 -12.38 8.15 -2.87
CA GLU A 57 -12.41 7.36 -4.10
C GLU A 57 -11.12 7.51 -4.90
N MET A 58 -10.61 6.38 -5.41
CA MET A 58 -9.39 6.28 -6.20
C MET A 58 -9.67 5.55 -7.51
N ASP A 59 -10.08 6.30 -8.53
CA ASP A 59 -10.26 5.77 -9.88
C ASP A 59 -8.91 5.46 -10.58
N LYS A 60 -8.99 4.99 -11.83
CA LYS A 60 -7.80 4.67 -12.64
C LYS A 60 -6.89 5.89 -12.89
N VAL A 61 -7.42 7.11 -12.92
CA VAL A 61 -6.65 8.34 -13.12
C VAL A 61 -5.83 8.65 -11.88
N VAL A 62 -6.47 8.59 -10.70
CA VAL A 62 -5.79 8.77 -9.41
C VAL A 62 -4.68 7.73 -9.24
N TRP A 63 -4.97 6.44 -9.50
CA TRP A 63 -3.98 5.37 -9.40
C TRP A 63 -2.78 5.59 -10.31
N LYS A 64 -3.01 5.94 -11.59
CA LYS A 64 -1.91 6.23 -12.53
C LYS A 64 -0.99 7.34 -12.02
N LYS A 65 -1.52 8.35 -11.33
CA LYS A 65 -0.72 9.42 -10.73
C LYS A 65 0.06 8.92 -9.50
N VAL A 66 -0.62 8.25 -8.56
CA VAL A 66 0.00 7.70 -7.34
C VAL A 66 1.16 6.76 -7.70
N ILE A 67 0.92 5.84 -8.64
CA ILE A 67 1.93 4.88 -9.10
C ILE A 67 3.11 5.61 -9.72
N ARG A 68 2.87 6.54 -10.65
CA ARG A 68 3.92 7.32 -11.34
C ARG A 68 4.80 8.06 -10.34
N ASP A 69 4.20 8.77 -9.40
CA ASP A 69 4.93 9.57 -8.41
C ASP A 69 5.68 8.69 -7.40
N GLY A 70 5.22 7.45 -7.21
CA GLY A 70 5.83 6.48 -6.30
C GLY A 70 6.84 5.52 -6.94
N ILE A 71 7.14 5.62 -8.24
CA ILE A 71 8.10 4.74 -8.94
C ILE A 71 9.46 4.75 -8.23
N GLN A 72 10.05 5.93 -8.05
CA GLN A 72 11.39 6.09 -7.49
C GLN A 72 11.51 5.54 -6.06
N PRO A 73 10.65 5.92 -5.09
CA PRO A 73 10.75 5.35 -3.74
C PRO A 73 10.47 3.85 -3.73
N SER A 74 9.55 3.34 -4.56
CA SER A 74 9.27 1.90 -4.65
C SER A 74 10.46 1.10 -5.20
N GLN A 75 11.16 1.64 -6.21
CA GLN A 75 12.37 1.03 -6.74
C GLN A 75 13.51 1.01 -5.71
N ALA A 76 13.67 2.08 -4.93
CA ALA A 76 14.65 2.14 -3.85
C ALA A 76 14.40 1.05 -2.78
N VAL A 77 13.14 0.87 -2.37
CA VAL A 77 12.71 -0.20 -1.46
C VAL A 77 13.01 -1.58 -2.05
N SER A 78 12.67 -1.80 -3.32
CA SER A 78 12.95 -3.08 -4.01
C SER A 78 14.46 -3.41 -4.00
N GLY A 79 15.30 -2.40 -4.25
CA GLY A 79 16.76 -2.52 -4.15
C GLY A 79 17.25 -2.90 -2.74
N LEU A 80 16.67 -2.29 -1.70
CA LEU A 80 16.95 -2.64 -0.30
C LEU A 80 16.53 -4.07 0.02
N ARG A 81 15.34 -4.49 -0.43
CA ARG A 81 14.81 -5.84 -0.24
C ARG A 81 15.70 -6.89 -0.89
N HIS A 82 16.18 -6.64 -2.11
CA HIS A 82 17.12 -7.54 -2.80
C HIS A 82 18.43 -7.68 -2.00
N ARG A 83 19.03 -6.57 -1.57
CA ARG A 83 20.25 -6.59 -0.74
C ARG A 83 20.02 -7.32 0.58
N ARG A 84 18.88 -7.09 1.24
CA ARG A 84 18.53 -7.75 2.51
C ARG A 84 18.42 -9.26 2.34
N ARG A 85 17.75 -9.73 1.28
CA ARG A 85 17.65 -11.17 0.96
C ARG A 85 19.05 -11.77 0.77
N LYS A 86 19.93 -11.10 0.02
CA LYS A 86 21.33 -11.51 -0.15
C LYS A 86 22.09 -11.60 1.18
N ALA A 87 21.99 -10.59 2.04
CA ALA A 87 22.64 -10.59 3.36
C ALA A 87 22.14 -11.74 4.26
N LYS A 88 20.84 -12.06 4.20
CA LYS A 88 20.25 -13.23 4.90
C LYS A 88 20.88 -14.54 4.42
N HIS A 89 20.98 -14.74 3.11
CA HIS A 89 21.57 -15.96 2.54
C HIS A 89 23.05 -16.11 2.87
N LEU A 90 23.79 -15.00 2.95
CA LEU A 90 25.21 -14.99 3.32
C LEU A 90 25.47 -15.05 4.83
N GLY A 91 24.43 -15.15 5.67
CA GLY A 91 24.57 -15.19 7.13
C GLY A 91 25.05 -13.88 7.77
N GLN A 92 25.00 -12.76 7.04
CA GLN A 92 25.51 -11.45 7.49
C GLN A 92 24.49 -10.74 8.40
N LYS A 93 24.36 -11.21 9.65
CA LYS A 93 23.31 -10.76 10.58
C LYS A 93 23.28 -9.24 10.80
N ALA A 94 24.44 -8.60 10.99
CA ALA A 94 24.50 -7.16 11.23
C ALA A 94 24.01 -6.35 10.02
N GLU A 95 24.47 -6.71 8.82
CA GLU A 95 24.05 -6.05 7.58
C GLU A 95 22.57 -6.31 7.28
N TYR A 96 22.09 -7.53 7.54
CA TYR A 96 20.66 -7.86 7.44
C TYR A 96 19.79 -6.93 8.29
N GLN A 97 20.15 -6.70 9.56
CA GLN A 97 19.38 -5.85 10.46
C GLN A 97 19.41 -4.38 10.03
N LYS A 98 20.57 -3.90 9.55
CA LYS A 98 20.71 -2.56 8.98
C LYS A 98 19.82 -2.37 7.76
N LEU A 99 19.85 -3.32 6.83
CA LEU A 99 19.04 -3.29 5.61
C LEU A 99 17.54 -3.41 5.91
N LEU A 100 17.15 -4.21 6.90
CA LEU A 100 15.77 -4.30 7.36
C LEU A 100 15.26 -2.95 7.88
N THR A 101 16.08 -2.26 8.67
CA THR A 101 15.75 -0.92 9.20
C THR A 101 15.63 0.11 8.06
N LEU A 102 16.52 0.05 7.08
CA LEU A 102 16.47 0.94 5.91
C LEU A 102 15.27 0.65 5.02
N GLU A 103 14.93 -0.63 4.81
CA GLU A 103 13.73 -1.05 4.07
C GLU A 103 12.49 -0.45 4.74
N LEU A 104 12.32 -0.61 6.06
CA LEU A 104 11.18 -0.06 6.78
C LEU A 104 11.06 1.47 6.65
N LYS A 105 12.18 2.20 6.73
CA LYS A 105 12.20 3.65 6.48
C LYS A 105 11.81 3.97 5.03
N GLY A 106 12.25 3.16 4.07
CA GLY A 106 11.87 3.27 2.66
C GLY A 106 10.39 3.03 2.44
N GLU A 107 9.80 1.98 3.03
CA GLU A 107 8.36 1.69 2.96
C GLU A 107 7.55 2.89 3.48
N LYS A 108 7.96 3.50 4.59
CA LYS A 108 7.33 4.72 5.12
C LYS A 108 7.39 5.89 4.14
N LEU A 109 8.50 6.06 3.41
CA LEU A 109 8.62 7.10 2.38
C LEU A 109 7.72 6.82 1.17
N VAL A 110 7.54 5.55 0.77
CA VAL A 110 6.59 5.18 -0.29
C VAL A 110 5.18 5.58 0.11
N GLN A 111 4.74 5.22 1.32
CA GLN A 111 3.42 5.57 1.84
C GLN A 111 3.23 7.09 1.94
N GLN A 112 4.23 7.81 2.44
CA GLN A 112 4.20 9.27 2.52
C GLN A 112 4.04 9.93 1.15
N GLN A 113 4.77 9.43 0.15
CA GLN A 113 4.66 9.91 -1.22
C GLN A 113 3.29 9.57 -1.81
N ALA A 114 2.75 8.39 -1.53
CA ALA A 114 1.42 7.99 -2.00
C ALA A 114 0.31 8.89 -1.46
N VAL A 115 0.30 9.19 -0.16
CA VAL A 115 -0.64 10.14 0.46
C VAL A 115 -0.47 11.54 -0.12
N LYS A 116 0.78 12.00 -0.32
CA LYS A 116 1.05 13.29 -0.98
C LYS A 116 0.46 13.34 -2.38
N SER A 117 0.55 12.25 -3.12
CA SER A 117 0.02 12.13 -4.47
C SER A 117 -1.51 12.11 -4.52
N LEU A 118 -2.14 11.58 -3.47
CA LEU A 118 -3.60 11.48 -3.29
C LEU A 118 -4.23 12.78 -2.79
N LEU A 119 -3.52 13.59 -1.99
CA LEU A 119 -4.05 14.80 -1.35
C LEU A 119 -4.85 15.75 -2.28
N PRO A 120 -4.48 15.98 -3.55
CA PRO A 120 -5.27 16.82 -4.46
C PRO A 120 -6.69 16.31 -4.76
N PHE A 121 -6.96 15.03 -4.52
CA PHE A 121 -8.25 14.36 -4.75
C PHE A 121 -9.03 14.14 -3.45
N TRP A 122 -8.53 14.66 -2.33
CA TRP A 122 -9.22 14.50 -1.05
C TRP A 122 -10.60 15.17 -1.11
N PRO A 123 -11.68 14.45 -0.80
CA PRO A 123 -13.02 15.00 -0.90
C PRO A 123 -13.25 16.09 0.15
N ILE A 124 -14.01 17.13 -0.22
CA ILE A 124 -14.41 18.17 0.73
C ILE A 124 -15.41 17.61 1.75
N VAL A 125 -16.27 16.68 1.30
CA VAL A 125 -17.25 15.97 2.12
C VAL A 125 -17.02 14.47 1.95
N PRO A 126 -16.73 13.74 3.04
CA PRO A 126 -16.64 12.28 2.98
C PRO A 126 -17.94 11.69 2.46
N HIS A 127 -17.83 10.70 1.57
CA HIS A 127 -18.96 9.93 1.09
C HIS A 127 -18.65 8.44 1.22
N SER A 128 -19.70 7.61 1.20
CA SER A 128 -19.50 6.17 1.17
C SER A 128 -18.84 5.79 -0.14
N VAL A 129 -17.66 5.18 -0.06
CA VAL A 129 -17.01 4.53 -1.19
C VAL A 129 -17.52 3.09 -1.27
N GLU A 130 -17.75 2.58 -2.48
CA GLU A 130 -18.13 1.17 -2.68
C GLU A 130 -17.01 0.28 -2.14
N PRO A 131 -17.30 -0.71 -1.28
CA PRO A 131 -16.28 -1.61 -0.76
C PRO A 131 -15.44 -2.25 -1.86
N MET A 132 -14.13 -2.31 -1.66
CA MET A 132 -13.12 -2.84 -2.58
C MET A 132 -12.96 -2.09 -3.91
N SER A 133 -13.67 -0.99 -4.16
CA SER A 133 -13.62 -0.29 -5.45
C SER A 133 -12.24 0.31 -5.73
N ASN A 134 -11.60 0.89 -4.72
CA ASN A 134 -10.24 1.44 -4.84
C ASN A 134 -9.23 0.35 -5.18
N LEU A 135 -9.33 -0.81 -4.50
CA LEU A 135 -8.42 -1.93 -4.72
C LEU A 135 -8.66 -2.57 -6.09
N ARG A 136 -9.91 -2.64 -6.55
CA ARG A 136 -10.28 -3.05 -7.90
C ARG A 136 -9.62 -2.16 -8.96
N PHE A 137 -9.75 -0.84 -8.84
CA PHE A 137 -9.12 0.06 -9.79
C PHE A 137 -7.59 -0.03 -9.78
N TYR A 138 -6.97 -0.28 -8.62
CA TYR A 138 -5.54 -0.53 -8.53
C TYR A 138 -5.14 -1.80 -9.29
N ILE A 139 -5.79 -2.93 -8.99
CA ILE A 139 -5.49 -4.23 -9.61
C ILE A 139 -5.68 -4.16 -11.12
N GLU A 140 -6.79 -3.61 -11.59
CA GLU A 140 -7.05 -3.44 -13.03
C GLU A 140 -6.02 -2.52 -13.72
N THR A 141 -5.40 -1.60 -12.99
CA THR A 141 -4.34 -0.72 -13.52
C THR A 141 -2.98 -1.42 -13.59
N GLN A 142 -2.79 -2.55 -12.89
CA GLN A 142 -1.51 -3.28 -12.81
C GLN A 142 -1.52 -4.62 -13.52
N ALA A 143 -2.65 -5.31 -13.57
CA ALA A 143 -2.77 -6.62 -14.20
C ALA A 143 -2.43 -6.56 -15.69
N GLN A 144 -1.79 -7.61 -16.19
CA GLN A 144 -1.43 -7.74 -17.61
C GLN A 144 -2.60 -8.26 -18.44
N SER A 145 -3.58 -8.88 -17.79
CA SER A 145 -4.79 -9.40 -18.42
C SER A 145 -6.00 -9.28 -17.50
N ARG A 146 -7.20 -9.38 -18.09
CA ARG A 146 -8.44 -9.44 -17.31
C ARG A 146 -8.51 -10.66 -16.39
N ILE A 147 -8.00 -11.81 -16.84
CA ILE A 147 -8.00 -13.05 -16.07
C ILE A 147 -7.16 -12.88 -14.80
N GLU A 148 -5.96 -12.32 -14.94
CA GLU A 148 -5.08 -12.01 -13.80
C GLU A 148 -5.74 -11.02 -12.82
N ALA A 149 -6.44 -10.00 -13.35
CA ALA A 149 -7.18 -9.05 -12.52
C ALA A 149 -8.28 -9.73 -11.71
N ASP A 150 -9.08 -10.60 -12.34
CA ASP A 150 -10.19 -11.31 -11.71
C ASP A 150 -9.67 -12.28 -10.62
N GLU A 151 -8.57 -12.99 -10.88
CA GLU A 151 -7.93 -13.87 -9.90
C GLU A 151 -7.36 -13.08 -8.70
N ALA A 152 -6.64 -11.99 -8.95
CA ALA A 152 -6.11 -11.13 -7.90
C ALA A 152 -7.22 -10.52 -7.03
N LEU A 153 -8.34 -10.14 -7.64
CA LEU A 153 -9.52 -9.61 -6.97
C LEU A 153 -10.19 -10.64 -6.06
N LEU A 154 -10.32 -11.89 -6.54
CA LEU A 154 -10.86 -12.97 -5.73
C LEU A 154 -10.01 -13.19 -4.47
N GLU A 155 -8.70 -13.26 -4.64
CA GLU A 155 -7.74 -13.39 -3.54
C GLU A 155 -7.76 -12.19 -2.59
N ALA A 156 -7.93 -10.98 -3.12
CA ALA A 156 -7.97 -9.76 -2.31
C ALA A 156 -9.29 -9.58 -1.54
N SER A 157 -10.38 -10.25 -1.93
CA SER A 157 -11.70 -10.08 -1.33
C SER A 157 -11.73 -10.30 0.19
N GLU A 158 -10.87 -11.20 0.69
CA GLU A 158 -10.72 -11.46 2.12
C GLU A 158 -10.22 -10.23 2.89
N LEU A 159 -9.38 -9.39 2.27
CA LEU A 159 -8.87 -8.17 2.90
C LEU A 159 -10.01 -7.18 3.19
N GLY A 160 -10.96 -7.01 2.26
CA GLY A 160 -12.12 -6.13 2.46
C GLY A 160 -13.00 -6.57 3.64
N VAL A 161 -13.20 -7.89 3.80
CA VAL A 161 -13.92 -8.44 4.94
C VAL A 161 -13.20 -8.16 6.26
N ILE A 162 -11.86 -8.21 6.26
CA ILE A 162 -11.06 -7.94 7.46
C ILE A 162 -11.15 -6.45 7.84
N VAL A 163 -11.06 -5.53 6.88
CA VAL A 163 -11.20 -4.08 7.13
C VAL A 163 -12.53 -3.79 7.85
N GLN A 164 -13.64 -4.36 7.37
CA GLN A 164 -14.96 -4.18 7.97
C GLN A 164 -15.06 -4.73 9.40
N LYS A 165 -14.34 -5.81 9.72
CA LYS A 165 -14.35 -6.43 11.06
C LYS A 165 -13.45 -5.71 12.06
N LEU A 166 -12.40 -5.07 11.58
CA LEU A 166 -11.41 -4.44 12.45
C LEU A 166 -11.80 -3.05 12.92
N GLN A 167 -12.75 -2.36 12.25
CA GLN A 167 -13.20 -0.98 12.52
C GLN A 167 -12.31 -0.27 13.55
N VAL A 168 -11.10 0.07 13.08
CA VAL A 168 -10.07 0.78 13.85
C VAL A 168 -10.44 2.24 13.94
#